data_AF-A0A0B4DL46-F1
#
_entry.id   AF-A0A0B4DL46-F1
#
_cell.length_a   1.000
_cell.length_b   1.000
_cell.length_c   1.000
_cell.angle_alpha   90.00
_cell.angle_beta   90.00
_cell.angle_gamma   90.00
#
_symmetry.space_group_name_H-M   'P 1'
#
loop_
_entity.id
_entity.type
_entity.pdbx_description
1 polymer ?
#
loop_
_entity_poly.entity_id
_entity_poly.type
_entity_poly.pdbx_seq_one_letter_code
_entity_poly.pdbx_strand_id
1 'polypeptide(L)'
;MKKNITVIFSILYVTLSAQQTNAFSYNGGVFAERTVYQVPSNNAKRNLTYEEIQGSPYYDKNFSLAKFIIPENTETAPARYNIYLDEVEFIKDNKTYAVPPDSPFTKIVFTNTGETLIKLNSGDELSGYFFELVNGKYSLYKKIKMKFNDFVPAPNSYAMDKPANFHRFDPIFYIQTEKGFIKKPKNQKEIIEQIPDKKDVLTTFFKENKIKFDKEEDLKKLVTFLNQN
;
A
#
# COMPACT_ATOMS: atom_id res chain seq x y z
N MET A 1 34.90 58.82 -33.44
CA MET A 1 33.57 58.25 -33.17
C MET A 1 33.73 56.99 -32.34
N LYS A 2 33.52 57.04 -31.02
CA LYS A 2 33.58 55.86 -30.14
C LYS A 2 32.15 55.35 -29.94
N LYS A 3 31.87 54.12 -30.39
CA LYS A 3 30.58 53.43 -30.20
C LYS A 3 30.57 52.83 -28.80
N ASN A 4 29.70 53.34 -27.93
CA ASN A 4 29.43 52.72 -26.63
C ASN A 4 28.44 51.56 -26.85
N ILE A 5 28.88 50.34 -26.55
CA ILE A 5 28.03 49.14 -26.58
C ILE A 5 27.51 48.94 -25.16
N THR A 6 26.21 49.16 -24.96
CA THR A 6 25.54 48.89 -23.69
C THR A 6 25.03 47.44 -23.72
N VAL A 7 25.62 46.58 -22.90
CA VAL A 7 25.17 45.19 -22.72
C VAL A 7 24.08 45.18 -21.65
N ILE A 8 22.86 44.85 -22.04
CA ILE A 8 21.73 44.69 -21.12
C ILE A 8 21.75 43.25 -20.59
N PHE A 9 22.05 43.10 -19.29
CA PHE A 9 21.98 41.82 -18.59
C PHE A 9 20.52 41.58 -18.16
N SER A 10 19.80 40.74 -18.91
CA SER A 10 18.45 40.31 -18.54
C SER A 10 18.52 39.21 -17.48
N ILE A 11 18.22 39.57 -16.22
CA ILE A 11 18.10 38.64 -15.10
C ILE A 11 16.76 37.91 -15.24
N LEU A 12 16.81 36.61 -15.55
CA LEU A 12 15.64 35.73 -15.49
C LEU A 12 15.28 35.47 -14.02
N TYR A 13 14.16 36.01 -13.56
CA TYR A 13 13.55 35.63 -12.29
C TYR A 13 12.90 34.26 -12.44
N VAL A 14 13.54 33.21 -11.93
CA VAL A 14 12.89 31.92 -11.72
C VAL A 14 12.01 32.08 -10.48
N THR A 15 10.71 32.28 -10.69
CA THR A 15 9.74 32.22 -9.59
C THR A 15 9.65 30.79 -9.10
N LEU A 16 10.27 30.49 -7.94
CA LEU A 16 9.92 29.30 -7.17
C LEU A 16 8.48 29.48 -6.69
N SER A 17 7.53 28.81 -7.33
CA SER A 17 6.23 28.57 -6.74
C SER A 17 6.40 27.59 -5.59
N ALA A 18 6.41 28.09 -4.36
CA ALA A 18 6.23 27.26 -3.19
C ALA A 18 4.85 26.61 -3.30
N GLN A 19 4.80 25.31 -3.60
CA GLN A 19 3.56 24.55 -3.54
C GLN A 19 3.08 24.57 -2.09
N GLN A 20 1.88 25.11 -1.88
CA GLN A 20 1.21 25.16 -0.59
C GLN A 20 0.89 23.71 -0.18
N THR A 21 1.73 23.09 0.64
CA THR A 21 1.41 21.79 1.23
C THR A 21 0.50 22.04 2.43
N ASN A 22 -0.76 21.61 2.33
CA ASN A 22 -1.66 21.59 3.48
C ASN A 22 -1.06 20.65 4.53
N ALA A 23 -0.61 21.21 5.65
CA ALA A 23 -0.15 20.45 6.79
C ALA A 23 -1.30 19.56 7.31
N PHE A 24 -0.96 18.37 7.81
CA PHE A 24 -1.93 17.42 8.34
C PHE A 24 -2.67 18.02 9.56
N SER A 25 -3.94 18.36 9.35
CA SER A 25 -4.78 19.12 10.28
C SER A 25 -5.92 18.30 10.89
N TYR A 26 -6.15 17.08 10.42
CA TYR A 26 -7.17 16.21 10.95
C TYR A 26 -6.94 15.99 12.46
N ASN A 27 -7.97 16.31 13.25
CA ASN A 27 -8.04 16.18 14.70
C ASN A 27 -9.27 15.35 15.13
N GLY A 28 -9.94 14.68 14.18
CA GLY A 28 -11.08 13.81 14.48
C GLY A 28 -10.61 12.46 15.04
N GLY A 29 -11.19 12.05 16.16
CA GLY A 29 -10.81 10.82 16.85
C GLY A 29 -9.52 10.94 17.69
N VAL A 30 -9.29 9.98 18.58
CA VAL A 30 -8.06 9.90 19.37
C VAL A 30 -7.02 9.15 18.54
N PHE A 31 -6.01 9.84 18.04
CA PHE A 31 -4.88 9.16 17.40
C PHE A 31 -4.12 8.33 18.43
N ALA A 32 -3.85 7.07 18.10
CA ALA A 32 -2.94 6.26 18.90
C ALA A 32 -1.50 6.67 18.57
N GLU A 33 -0.84 7.35 19.51
CA GLU A 33 0.60 7.60 19.43
C GLU A 33 1.34 6.26 19.48
N ARG A 34 2.21 6.01 18.50
CA ARG A 34 3.01 4.79 18.42
C ARG A 34 4.39 5.06 19.01
N THR A 35 4.51 4.82 20.31
CA THR A 35 5.76 5.02 21.07
C THR A 35 6.55 3.74 21.31
N VAL A 36 5.89 2.57 21.26
CA VAL A 36 6.50 1.26 21.51
C VAL A 36 6.02 0.25 20.48
N TYR A 37 6.96 -0.39 19.79
CA TYR A 37 6.71 -1.47 18.85
C TYR A 37 7.26 -2.76 19.41
N GLN A 38 6.39 -3.55 20.02
CA GLN A 38 6.75 -4.81 20.65
C GLN A 38 5.82 -5.94 20.20
N VAL A 39 6.38 -7.12 20.02
CA VAL A 39 5.66 -8.35 19.72
C VAL A 39 5.89 -9.34 20.86
N PRO A 40 4.83 -9.93 21.45
CA PRO A 40 5.00 -10.99 22.44
C PRO A 40 5.69 -12.21 21.82
N SER A 41 6.80 -12.64 22.42
CA SER A 41 7.49 -13.89 22.07
C SER A 41 7.34 -14.89 23.22
N ASN A 42 6.60 -15.96 22.95
CA ASN A 42 6.40 -17.02 23.94
C ASN A 42 7.69 -17.82 24.13
N ASN A 43 8.42 -18.07 23.04
CA ASN A 43 9.64 -18.87 23.08
C ASN A 43 10.82 -18.10 23.71
N ALA A 44 10.90 -16.77 23.52
CA ALA A 44 11.88 -15.94 24.21
C ALA A 44 11.44 -15.52 25.63
N LYS A 45 10.19 -15.83 26.02
CA LYS A 45 9.58 -15.50 27.32
C LYS A 45 9.61 -14.00 27.66
N ARG A 46 9.55 -13.15 26.63
CA ARG A 46 9.53 -11.68 26.76
C ARG A 46 8.94 -11.05 25.50
N ASN A 47 8.70 -9.74 25.55
CA ASN A 47 8.42 -8.98 24.35
C ASN A 47 9.72 -8.71 23.57
N LEU A 48 9.64 -8.83 22.24
CA LEU A 48 10.69 -8.43 21.32
C LEU A 48 10.31 -7.09 20.69
N THR A 49 11.24 -6.15 20.69
CA THR A 49 11.11 -4.92 19.90
C THR A 49 11.25 -5.22 18.41
N TYR A 50 10.73 -4.36 17.54
CA TYR A 50 10.86 -4.57 16.08
C TYR A 50 12.34 -4.61 15.64
N GLU A 51 13.23 -3.90 16.32
CA GLU A 51 14.66 -3.87 16.06
C GLU A 51 15.36 -5.20 16.35
N GLU A 52 14.79 -6.02 17.25
CA GLU A 52 15.30 -7.35 17.60
C GLU A 52 14.81 -8.45 16.66
N ILE A 53 13.80 -8.17 15.82
CA ILE A 53 13.18 -9.14 14.93
C ILE A 53 13.78 -8.99 13.52
N GLN A 54 14.23 -10.10 12.93
CA GLN A 54 14.81 -10.05 11.58
C GLN A 54 13.77 -9.66 10.53
N GLY A 55 14.17 -8.84 9.57
CA GLY A 55 13.32 -8.32 8.51
C GLY A 55 12.68 -6.98 8.88
N SER A 56 11.52 -6.68 8.30
CA SER A 56 10.77 -5.45 8.57
C SER A 56 9.27 -5.73 8.56
N PRO A 57 8.49 -5.17 9.49
CA PRO A 57 7.04 -5.25 9.45
C PRO A 57 6.42 -4.26 8.46
N TYR A 58 7.23 -3.36 7.89
CA TYR A 58 6.77 -2.29 7.01
C TYR A 58 6.90 -2.65 5.54
N TYR A 59 6.07 -2.02 4.70
CA TYR A 59 6.20 -2.10 3.25
C TYR A 59 7.47 -1.39 2.75
N ASP A 60 7.66 -0.16 3.24
CA ASP A 60 8.92 0.56 3.23
C ASP A 60 9.24 0.95 4.68
N LYS A 61 10.48 0.75 5.11
CA LYS A 61 10.94 1.09 6.47
C LYS A 61 10.90 2.59 6.72
N ASN A 62 11.14 3.39 5.68
CA ASN A 62 11.26 4.83 5.76
C ASN A 62 9.91 5.51 5.54
N PHE A 63 9.72 6.65 6.21
CA PHE A 63 8.58 7.52 5.93
C PHE A 63 8.77 8.21 4.59
N SER A 64 7.70 8.25 3.79
CA SER A 64 7.63 8.96 2.53
C SER A 64 6.45 9.91 2.56
N LEU A 65 6.54 11.05 1.86
CA LEU A 65 5.43 11.99 1.80
C LEU A 65 4.20 11.31 1.18
N ALA A 66 3.06 11.44 1.85
CA ALA A 66 1.80 10.88 1.38
C ALA A 66 0.68 11.93 1.43
N LYS A 67 -0.28 11.79 0.52
CA LYS A 67 -1.53 12.54 0.47
C LYS A 67 -2.65 11.71 1.09
N PHE A 68 -3.30 12.25 2.11
CA PHE A 68 -4.46 11.67 2.77
C PHE A 68 -5.70 12.35 2.23
N ILE A 69 -6.50 11.61 1.46
CA ILE A 69 -7.60 12.15 0.67
C ILE A 69 -8.92 11.92 1.41
N ILE A 70 -9.69 12.99 1.56
CA ILE A 70 -11.12 12.98 1.92
C ILE A 70 -11.90 13.67 0.78
N PRO A 71 -13.25 13.53 0.69
CA PRO A 71 -14.00 14.05 -0.46
C PRO A 71 -13.77 15.53 -0.79
N GLU A 72 -13.61 16.38 0.21
CA GLU A 72 -13.52 17.85 0.07
C GLU A 72 -12.10 18.40 0.31
N ASN A 73 -11.14 17.57 0.73
CA ASN A 73 -9.81 18.05 1.12
C ASN A 73 -8.73 16.98 0.91
N THR A 74 -7.49 17.45 0.83
CA THR A 74 -6.31 16.59 0.84
C THR A 74 -5.30 17.13 1.83
N GLU A 75 -4.89 16.28 2.76
CA GLU A 75 -3.87 16.57 3.75
C GLU A 75 -2.57 15.86 3.39
N THR A 76 -1.43 16.37 3.88
CA THR A 76 -0.13 15.75 3.60
C THR A 76 0.68 15.54 4.87
N ALA A 77 1.30 14.37 4.97
CA ALA A 77 2.25 14.04 6.03
C ALA A 77 3.24 12.98 5.53
N PRO A 78 4.46 12.92 6.08
CA PRO A 78 5.29 11.72 5.96
C PRO A 78 4.55 10.53 6.55
N ALA A 79 4.42 9.45 5.79
CA ALA A 79 3.71 8.24 6.18
C ALA A 79 4.49 6.98 5.80
N ARG A 80 4.11 5.85 6.40
CA ARG A 80 4.55 4.51 6.01
C ARG A 80 3.46 3.48 6.32
N TYR A 81 3.53 2.33 5.68
CA TYR A 81 2.55 1.26 5.88
C TYR A 81 3.15 0.09 6.66
N ASN A 82 2.58 -0.18 7.83
CA ASN A 82 2.91 -1.30 8.70
C ASN A 82 2.05 -2.50 8.28
N ILE A 83 2.63 -3.42 7.49
CA ILE A 83 1.94 -4.59 6.94
C ILE A 83 1.55 -5.56 8.08
N TYR A 84 2.37 -5.65 9.12
CA TYR A 84 2.11 -6.57 10.24
C TYR A 84 0.88 -6.18 11.05
N LEU A 85 0.71 -4.89 11.31
CA LEU A 85 -0.47 -4.37 12.02
C LEU A 85 -1.64 -4.01 11.09
N ASP A 86 -1.41 -3.98 9.77
CA ASP A 86 -2.36 -3.46 8.77
C ASP A 86 -2.77 -2.01 9.09
N GLU A 87 -1.78 -1.16 9.38
CA GLU A 87 -1.96 0.23 9.76
C GLU A 87 -1.09 1.16 8.91
N VAL A 88 -1.63 2.33 8.57
CA VAL A 88 -0.83 3.43 8.04
C VAL A 88 -0.40 4.31 9.22
N GLU A 89 0.90 4.53 9.31
CA GLU A 89 1.52 5.41 10.30
C GLU A 89 1.92 6.72 9.65
N PHE A 90 1.81 7.83 10.37
CA PHE A 90 2.18 9.16 9.88
C PHE A 90 2.85 10.00 10.96
N ILE A 91 3.67 10.96 10.53
CA ILE A 91 4.35 11.91 11.41
C ILE A 91 3.52 13.18 11.54
N LYS A 92 3.22 13.57 12.78
CA LYS A 92 2.62 14.87 13.13
C LYS A 92 3.30 15.37 14.41
N ASP A 93 3.69 16.64 14.47
CA ASP A 93 4.34 17.24 15.64
C ASP A 93 5.56 16.43 16.16
N ASN A 94 6.38 15.92 15.23
CA ASN A 94 7.54 15.05 15.47
C ASN A 94 7.24 13.73 16.19
N LYS A 95 5.97 13.31 16.21
CA LYS A 95 5.51 12.05 16.77
C LYS A 95 4.87 11.17 15.69
N THR A 96 4.96 9.86 15.89
CA THR A 96 4.33 8.88 15.00
C THR A 96 2.96 8.51 15.53
N TYR A 97 1.96 8.56 14.66
CA TYR A 97 0.59 8.17 14.95
C TYR A 97 0.12 7.13 13.95
N ALA A 98 -0.82 6.27 14.36
CA ALA A 98 -1.55 5.42 13.43
C ALA A 98 -2.84 6.11 12.94
N VAL A 99 -3.19 5.90 11.68
CA VAL A 99 -4.49 6.31 11.14
C VAL A 99 -5.61 5.58 11.89
N PRO A 100 -6.59 6.30 12.48
CA PRO A 100 -7.67 5.67 13.22
C PRO A 100 -8.52 4.76 12.33
N PRO A 101 -9.04 3.63 12.86
CA PRO A 101 -9.84 2.71 12.06
C PRO A 101 -11.08 3.34 11.41
N ASP A 102 -11.65 4.36 12.03
CA ASP A 102 -12.84 5.13 11.66
C ASP A 102 -12.51 6.45 10.95
N SER A 103 -11.26 6.64 10.51
CA SER A 103 -10.86 7.86 9.81
C SER A 103 -11.67 8.09 8.53
N PRO A 104 -11.93 9.35 8.13
CA PRO A 104 -12.64 9.69 6.90
C PRO A 104 -11.80 9.51 5.62
N PHE A 105 -10.53 9.10 5.74
CA PHE A 105 -9.62 8.98 4.61
C PHE A 105 -10.08 7.88 3.65
N THR A 106 -10.40 8.27 2.42
CA THR A 106 -10.82 7.35 1.37
C THR A 106 -9.63 6.72 0.67
N LYS A 107 -8.53 7.48 0.53
CA LYS A 107 -7.28 7.04 -0.11
C LYS A 107 -6.07 7.66 0.57
N ILE A 108 -4.96 6.94 0.55
CA ILE A 108 -3.64 7.43 0.98
C ILE A 108 -2.66 7.18 -0.16
N VAL A 109 -2.13 8.25 -0.77
CA VAL A 109 -1.30 8.19 -1.98
C VAL A 109 0.14 8.58 -1.64
N PHE A 110 1.08 7.67 -1.78
CA PHE A 110 2.51 7.94 -1.58
C PHE A 110 3.07 8.68 -2.80
N THR A 111 3.62 9.87 -2.60
CA THR A 111 3.98 10.76 -3.72
C THR A 111 5.23 10.34 -4.47
N ASN A 112 6.12 9.58 -3.82
CA ASN A 112 7.35 9.07 -4.42
C ASN A 112 7.13 7.90 -5.38
N THR A 113 6.16 7.02 -5.09
CA THR A 113 5.86 5.83 -5.91
C THR A 113 4.57 5.95 -6.72
N GLY A 114 3.66 6.84 -6.31
CA GLY A 114 2.29 6.91 -6.83
C GLY A 114 1.38 5.80 -6.31
N GLU A 115 1.86 4.93 -5.43
CA GLU A 115 1.08 3.84 -4.86
C GLU A 115 -0.04 4.38 -3.97
N THR A 116 -1.22 3.79 -4.13
CA THR A 116 -2.43 4.21 -3.43
C THR A 116 -2.89 3.10 -2.50
N LEU A 117 -3.00 3.39 -1.21
CA LEU A 117 -3.67 2.54 -0.23
C LEU A 117 -5.12 2.97 -0.08
N ILE A 118 -6.01 1.98 -0.04
CA ILE A 118 -7.43 2.13 0.25
C ILE A 118 -7.82 1.12 1.32
N LYS A 119 -8.66 1.54 2.27
CA LYS A 119 -9.22 0.64 3.27
C LYS A 119 -10.51 0.04 2.74
N LEU A 120 -10.55 -1.28 2.60
CA LEU A 120 -11.68 -2.02 2.04
C LEU A 120 -12.25 -3.01 3.06
N ASN A 121 -13.57 -3.15 3.08
CA ASN A 121 -14.23 -4.30 3.68
C ASN A 121 -14.44 -5.35 2.59
N SER A 122 -13.56 -6.34 2.53
CA SER A 122 -13.65 -7.44 1.57
C SER A 122 -14.66 -8.52 1.99
N GLY A 123 -15.23 -8.43 3.19
CA GLY A 123 -16.14 -9.45 3.74
C GLY A 123 -15.44 -10.77 4.10
N ASP A 124 -14.12 -10.73 4.34
CA ASP A 124 -13.32 -11.83 4.87
C ASP A 124 -12.30 -11.31 5.89
N GLU A 125 -11.48 -12.22 6.43
CA GLU A 125 -10.43 -11.88 7.41
C GLU A 125 -9.31 -10.99 6.84
N LEU A 126 -9.33 -10.65 5.54
CA LEU A 126 -8.34 -9.81 4.88
C LEU A 126 -8.82 -8.36 4.68
N SER A 127 -10.01 -8.03 5.18
CA SER A 127 -10.50 -6.64 5.24
C SER A 127 -9.49 -5.74 5.93
N GLY A 128 -9.30 -4.51 5.42
CA GLY A 128 -8.25 -3.60 5.89
C GLY A 128 -7.61 -2.85 4.72
N TYR A 129 -6.31 -2.55 4.77
CA TYR A 129 -5.65 -1.79 3.69
C TYR A 129 -5.23 -2.67 2.51
N PHE A 130 -5.51 -2.17 1.30
CA PHE A 130 -5.12 -2.76 0.02
C PHE A 130 -4.45 -1.70 -0.83
N PHE A 131 -3.50 -2.12 -1.66
CA PHE A 131 -2.99 -1.29 -2.75
C PHE A 131 -4.01 -1.30 -3.91
N GLU A 132 -4.44 -0.12 -4.35
CA GLU A 132 -5.23 0.05 -5.58
C GLU A 132 -4.27 0.06 -6.77
N LEU A 133 -4.41 -0.95 -7.64
CA LEU A 133 -3.55 -1.14 -8.82
C LEU A 133 -4.21 -0.64 -10.11
N VAL A 134 -5.53 -0.83 -10.21
CA VAL A 134 -6.36 -0.32 -11.32
C VAL A 134 -7.67 0.15 -10.71
N ASN A 135 -8.08 1.37 -11.05
CA ASN A 135 -9.36 1.95 -10.66
C ASN A 135 -10.31 1.99 -11.87
N GLY A 136 -11.57 1.63 -11.68
CA GLY A 136 -12.60 1.66 -12.72
C GLY A 136 -13.84 0.85 -12.32
N LYS A 137 -14.72 0.58 -13.30
CA LYS A 137 -15.89 -0.31 -13.11
C LYS A 137 -15.46 -1.68 -12.56
N TYR A 138 -14.37 -2.20 -13.11
CA TYR A 138 -13.58 -3.27 -12.53
C TYR A 138 -12.34 -2.66 -11.89
N SER A 139 -12.15 -2.88 -10.60
CA SER A 139 -10.97 -2.39 -9.88
C SER A 139 -10.10 -3.55 -9.42
N LEU A 140 -8.78 -3.39 -9.50
CA LEU A 140 -7.80 -4.38 -9.07
C LEU A 140 -7.14 -3.91 -7.78
N TYR A 141 -7.17 -4.78 -6.77
CA TYR A 141 -6.55 -4.53 -5.48
C TYR A 141 -5.53 -5.61 -5.14
N LYS A 142 -4.47 -5.21 -4.43
CA LYS A 142 -3.41 -6.08 -3.91
C LYS A 142 -3.35 -5.98 -2.39
N LYS A 143 -3.58 -7.10 -1.71
CA LYS A 143 -3.34 -7.26 -0.27
C LYS A 143 -1.95 -7.86 -0.08
N ILE A 144 -1.21 -7.32 0.88
CA ILE A 144 0.04 -7.90 1.36
C ILE A 144 -0.14 -8.22 2.83
N LYS A 145 0.38 -9.37 3.26
CA LYS A 145 0.34 -9.82 4.64
C LYS A 145 1.74 -10.05 5.17
N MET A 146 1.92 -9.79 6.45
CA MET A 146 3.14 -10.08 7.19
C MET A 146 2.80 -10.98 8.36
N LYS A 147 3.63 -11.99 8.60
CA LYS A 147 3.55 -12.84 9.79
C LYS A 147 4.80 -12.67 10.63
N PHE A 148 4.61 -12.57 11.93
CA PHE A 148 5.68 -12.78 12.89
C PHE A 148 5.91 -14.28 13.09
N ASN A 149 7.11 -14.75 12.82
CA ASN A 149 7.58 -16.07 13.18
C ASN A 149 8.43 -15.94 14.44
N ASP A 150 8.01 -16.63 15.50
CA ASP A 150 8.68 -16.55 16.79
C ASP A 150 10.09 -17.17 16.75
N PHE A 151 10.93 -16.74 17.69
CA PHE A 151 12.22 -17.36 17.97
C PHE A 151 12.05 -18.87 18.19
N VAL A 152 12.95 -19.69 17.67
CA VAL A 152 12.95 -21.13 17.92
C VAL A 152 14.31 -21.52 18.51
N PRO A 153 14.37 -21.98 19.76
CA PRO A 153 15.62 -22.42 20.35
C PRO A 153 16.16 -23.66 19.64
N ALA A 154 17.47 -23.82 19.64
CA ALA A 154 18.13 -25.01 19.16
C ALA A 154 17.60 -26.24 19.92
N PRO A 155 17.17 -27.29 19.21
CA PRO A 155 16.68 -28.51 19.87
C PRO A 155 17.78 -29.28 20.63
N ASN A 156 19.06 -28.99 20.36
CA ASN A 156 20.23 -29.61 21.00
C ASN A 156 21.50 -28.77 20.76
N SER A 157 22.63 -29.18 21.35
CA SER A 157 23.91 -28.47 21.29
C SER A 157 24.58 -28.43 19.91
N TYR A 158 24.08 -29.17 18.92
CA TYR A 158 24.64 -29.21 17.56
C TYR A 158 23.85 -28.34 16.57
N ALA A 159 22.65 -27.89 16.93
CA ALA A 159 21.82 -27.03 16.12
C ALA A 159 21.97 -25.56 16.55
N MET A 160 21.67 -24.65 15.63
CA MET A 160 21.60 -23.22 15.92
C MET A 160 20.15 -22.80 16.19
N ASP A 161 20.00 -21.77 17.03
CA ASP A 161 18.73 -21.08 17.21
C ASP A 161 18.25 -20.50 15.87
N LYS A 162 16.92 -20.44 15.70
CA LYS A 162 16.30 -19.65 14.63
C LYS A 162 15.79 -18.34 15.21
N PRO A 163 16.35 -17.19 14.80
CA PRO A 163 15.89 -15.90 15.28
C PRO A 163 14.45 -15.62 14.83
N ALA A 164 13.74 -14.84 15.64
CA ALA A 164 12.43 -14.35 15.29
C ALA A 164 12.51 -13.49 14.02
N ASN A 165 11.51 -13.57 13.14
CA ASN A 165 11.49 -12.82 11.89
C ASN A 165 10.10 -12.39 11.45
N PHE A 166 10.06 -11.32 10.67
CA PHE A 166 8.91 -10.92 9.88
C PHE A 166 8.95 -11.59 8.51
N HIS A 167 7.98 -12.46 8.24
CA HIS A 167 7.83 -13.15 6.97
C HIS A 167 6.68 -12.58 6.16
N ARG A 168 7.01 -11.98 5.02
CA ARG A 168 6.05 -11.42 4.08
C ARG A 168 5.52 -12.51 3.17
N PHE A 169 4.20 -12.66 3.12
CA PHE A 169 3.56 -13.58 2.20
C PHE A 169 3.48 -13.01 0.79
N ASP A 170 3.30 -13.91 -0.18
CA ASP A 170 2.93 -13.53 -1.55
C ASP A 170 1.67 -12.68 -1.56
N PRO A 171 1.59 -11.69 -2.47
CA PRO A 171 0.45 -10.81 -2.56
C PRO A 171 -0.81 -11.58 -2.94
N ILE A 172 -1.93 -11.12 -2.42
CA ILE A 172 -3.25 -11.65 -2.74
C ILE A 172 -4.01 -10.60 -3.53
N PHE A 173 -4.53 -10.99 -4.68
CA PHE A 173 -5.27 -10.10 -5.56
C PHE A 173 -6.78 -10.23 -5.40
N TYR A 174 -7.46 -9.10 -5.53
CA TYR A 174 -8.92 -8.96 -5.48
C TYR A 174 -9.36 -8.14 -6.68
N ILE A 175 -10.37 -8.62 -7.41
CA ILE A 175 -11.02 -7.86 -8.49
C ILE A 175 -12.41 -7.47 -8.00
N GLN A 176 -12.65 -6.17 -7.81
CA GLN A 176 -13.97 -5.66 -7.51
C GLN A 176 -14.81 -5.59 -8.80
N THR A 177 -16.05 -6.02 -8.69
CA THR A 177 -17.10 -5.94 -9.71
C THR A 177 -18.34 -5.29 -9.13
N GLU A 178 -19.38 -5.05 -9.94
CA GLU A 178 -20.69 -4.59 -9.44
C GLU A 178 -21.36 -5.60 -8.49
N LYS A 179 -21.00 -6.89 -8.58
CA LYS A 179 -21.58 -7.98 -7.76
C LYS A 179 -20.78 -8.28 -6.49
N GLY A 180 -19.65 -7.61 -6.27
CA GLY A 180 -18.72 -7.87 -5.17
C GLY A 180 -17.31 -8.22 -5.65
N PHE A 181 -16.52 -8.84 -4.78
CA PHE A 181 -15.12 -9.18 -5.05
C PHE A 181 -14.95 -10.61 -5.60
N ILE A 182 -14.21 -10.74 -6.70
CA ILE A 182 -13.52 -11.98 -7.07
C ILE A 182 -12.21 -12.03 -6.30
N LYS A 183 -12.09 -12.98 -5.38
CA LYS A 183 -10.99 -13.06 -4.41
C LYS A 183 -10.01 -14.14 -4.81
N LYS A 184 -8.70 -13.85 -4.81
CA LYS A 184 -7.65 -14.84 -5.16
C LYS A 184 -7.95 -15.51 -6.51
N PRO A 185 -8.15 -14.75 -7.61
CA PRO A 185 -8.50 -15.35 -8.89
C PRO A 185 -7.46 -16.41 -9.28
N LYS A 186 -7.89 -17.61 -9.64
CA LYS A 186 -6.95 -18.73 -9.88
C LYS A 186 -6.83 -19.12 -11.34
N ASN A 187 -7.90 -18.94 -12.11
CA ASN A 187 -7.98 -19.41 -13.48
C ASN A 187 -9.01 -18.65 -14.31
N GLN A 188 -8.95 -18.85 -15.62
CA GLN A 188 -9.80 -18.18 -16.61
C GLN A 188 -11.28 -18.52 -16.44
N LYS A 189 -11.60 -19.77 -16.08
CA LYS A 189 -12.97 -20.26 -15.91
C LYS A 189 -13.68 -19.49 -14.79
N GLU A 190 -13.02 -19.32 -13.65
CA GLU A 190 -13.55 -18.55 -12.52
C GLU A 190 -13.89 -17.10 -12.91
N ILE A 191 -13.00 -16.42 -13.64
CA ILE A 191 -13.26 -15.05 -14.09
C ILE A 191 -14.48 -14.98 -15.03
N ILE A 192 -14.56 -15.90 -15.99
CA ILE A 192 -15.66 -15.97 -16.96
C ILE A 192 -17.00 -16.25 -16.27
N GLU A 193 -17.01 -17.13 -15.26
CA GLU A 193 -18.23 -17.44 -14.49
C GLU A 193 -18.73 -16.25 -13.67
N GLN A 194 -17.81 -15.44 -13.13
CA GLN A 194 -18.16 -14.26 -12.34
C GLN A 194 -18.59 -13.07 -13.22
N ILE A 195 -18.17 -13.03 -14.49
CA ILE A 195 -18.49 -11.97 -15.46
C ILE A 195 -19.09 -12.59 -16.75
N PRO A 196 -20.28 -13.22 -16.66
CA PRO A 196 -20.84 -13.98 -17.77
C PRO A 196 -21.16 -13.13 -19.00
N ASP A 197 -21.51 -11.85 -18.81
CA ASP A 197 -21.85 -10.92 -19.89
C ASP A 197 -20.65 -10.59 -20.79
N LYS A 198 -19.41 -10.87 -20.34
CA LYS A 198 -18.16 -10.67 -21.09
C LYS A 198 -17.50 -11.99 -21.50
N LYS A 199 -18.23 -13.11 -21.47
CA LYS A 199 -17.68 -14.45 -21.71
C LYS A 199 -16.91 -14.56 -23.03
N ASP A 200 -17.50 -14.09 -24.14
CA ASP A 200 -16.91 -14.26 -25.47
C ASP A 200 -15.62 -13.45 -25.62
N VAL A 201 -15.64 -12.17 -25.20
CA VAL A 201 -14.47 -11.29 -25.24
C VAL A 201 -13.35 -11.75 -24.31
N LEU A 202 -13.69 -12.25 -23.11
CA LEU A 202 -12.73 -12.82 -22.16
C LEU A 202 -12.09 -14.11 -22.69
N THR A 203 -12.88 -14.96 -23.34
CA THR A 203 -12.37 -16.22 -23.92
C THR A 203 -11.31 -15.95 -24.99
N THR A 204 -11.55 -14.97 -25.85
CA THR A 204 -10.57 -14.54 -26.86
C THR A 204 -9.34 -13.92 -26.20
N PHE A 205 -9.53 -12.99 -25.27
CA PHE A 205 -8.43 -12.33 -24.55
C PHE A 205 -7.49 -13.32 -23.87
N PHE A 206 -8.05 -14.32 -23.17
CA PHE A 206 -7.26 -15.32 -22.46
C PHE A 206 -6.46 -16.25 -23.37
N LYS A 207 -6.98 -16.57 -24.56
CA LYS A 207 -6.26 -17.36 -25.57
C LYS A 207 -5.04 -16.62 -26.11
N GLU A 208 -5.19 -15.32 -26.37
CA GLU A 208 -4.14 -14.49 -26.97
C GLU A 208 -3.06 -14.07 -25.96
N ASN A 209 -3.44 -13.79 -24.71
CA ASN A 209 -2.58 -13.07 -23.77
C ASN A 209 -1.90 -13.95 -22.71
N LYS A 210 -2.26 -15.24 -22.57
CA LYS A 210 -1.65 -16.21 -21.63
C LYS A 210 -1.44 -15.65 -20.21
N ILE A 211 -2.50 -15.08 -19.64
CA ILE A 211 -2.52 -14.44 -18.31
C ILE A 211 -2.10 -15.41 -17.20
N LYS A 212 -1.18 -14.96 -16.34
CA LYS A 212 -0.84 -15.62 -15.08
C LYS A 212 -1.48 -14.89 -13.91
N PHE A 213 -2.30 -15.60 -13.14
CA PHE A 213 -3.10 -15.01 -12.05
C PHE A 213 -2.32 -14.73 -10.76
N ASP A 214 -1.05 -15.15 -10.69
CA ASP A 214 -0.10 -14.81 -9.63
C ASP A 214 0.77 -13.59 -9.99
N LYS A 215 0.65 -13.05 -11.22
CA LYS A 215 1.43 -11.91 -11.69
C LYS A 215 0.61 -10.63 -11.69
N GLU A 216 1.12 -9.63 -10.98
CA GLU A 216 0.51 -8.30 -10.88
C GLU A 216 0.24 -7.66 -12.26
N GLU A 217 1.23 -7.66 -13.14
CA GLU A 217 1.12 -7.00 -14.46
C GLU A 217 0.11 -7.69 -15.39
N ASP A 218 0.01 -9.02 -15.33
CA ASP A 218 -0.97 -9.77 -16.12
C ASP A 218 -2.40 -9.50 -15.62
N LEU A 219 -2.58 -9.37 -14.30
CA LEU A 219 -3.87 -9.00 -13.72
C LEU A 219 -4.24 -7.54 -14.01
N LYS A 220 -3.28 -6.61 -13.97
CA LYS A 220 -3.51 -5.21 -14.41
C LYS A 220 -3.98 -5.19 -15.86
N LYS A 221 -3.35 -5.98 -16.74
CA LYS A 221 -3.74 -6.10 -18.15
C LYS A 221 -5.17 -6.64 -18.30
N LEU A 222 -5.52 -7.70 -17.59
CA LEU A 222 -6.88 -8.27 -17.57
C LEU A 222 -7.93 -7.24 -17.13
N VAL A 223 -7.70 -6.56 -16.00
CA VAL A 223 -8.68 -5.62 -15.44
C VAL A 223 -8.78 -4.35 -16.28
N THR A 224 -7.68 -3.89 -16.89
CA THR A 224 -7.70 -2.78 -17.84
C THR A 224 -8.52 -3.14 -19.09
N PHE A 225 -8.34 -4.35 -19.64
CA PHE A 225 -9.14 -4.84 -20.76
C PHE A 225 -10.64 -4.89 -20.44
N LEU A 226 -11.00 -5.35 -19.24
CA LEU A 226 -12.38 -5.39 -18.75
C LEU A 226 -13.03 -4.00 -18.61
N ASN A 227 -12.24 -2.95 -18.40
CA ASN A 227 -12.74 -1.57 -18.30
C ASN A 227 -12.91 -0.88 -19.67
N GLN A 228 -12.39 -1.47 -20.75
CA GLN A 228 -12.44 -0.92 -22.11
C GLN A 228 -13.49 -1.57 -23.02
N ASN A 229 -14.02 -2.71 -22.58
CA ASN A 229 -14.98 -3.54 -23.32
C ASN A 229 -16.15 -3.89 -22.42
#